data_AF-A0A1D1ZAJ4-F1
#
_entry.id   AF-A0A1D1ZAJ4-F1
#
_cell.length_a   1.000
_cell.length_b   1.000
_cell.length_c   1.000
_cell.angle_alpha   90.00
_cell.angle_beta   90.00
_cell.angle_gamma   90.00
#
_symmetry.space_group_name_H-M   'P 1'
#
loop_
_entity.id
_entity.type
_entity.pdbx_description
1 polymer ?
#
loop_
_entity_poly.entity_id
_entity_poly.type
_entity_poly.pdbx_seq_one_letter_code
_entity_poly.pdbx_strand_id
1 'polypeptide(L)'
;MAAAVSSSTAPVEEKKFEQFDVVQDYSDHHFSNYVPHTRGMDMITKLLSKLHIVNSSEKKHQQTTGPKQEWVRRIQQEWKSLEKDLPEGIFVRVYEERMDLLRAVIVGSSGTPYHDGLFFFDVYFPSNYPDNPPLVHYHAHGLRLNPNLYDTGKVCLSLLGTWDGYGCERWNSERSTLLQVLVSIQGIVLNAQPYLNQPLYDDSEDDGLVDSFVKQISLEYNESTFLFSCQAMLYTIRQPPQHFEGLVASHFRGRGRRILLACKAYMEGATVGSETLSGVKGSPSPDFLSSLRCRFDSLLAEFKAGGADCEGLLPVAPRQ
;
A
#
# COMPACT_ATOMS: atom_id res chain seq x y z
N MET A 1 -6.44 49.17 34.57
CA MET A 1 -7.26 48.18 33.85
C MET A 1 -6.50 47.74 32.60
N ALA A 2 -5.91 46.56 32.62
CA ALA A 2 -5.43 45.88 31.43
C ALA A 2 -5.66 44.39 31.68
N ALA A 3 -6.70 43.84 31.04
CA ALA A 3 -7.05 42.44 31.13
C ALA A 3 -6.14 41.65 30.18
N ALA A 4 -5.34 40.74 30.72
CA ALA A 4 -4.61 39.75 29.94
C ALA A 4 -5.60 38.68 29.49
N VAL A 5 -5.85 38.61 28.18
CA VAL A 5 -6.61 37.52 27.57
C VAL A 5 -5.65 36.35 27.37
N SER A 6 -5.72 35.37 28.26
CA SER A 6 -5.10 34.06 28.09
C SER A 6 -5.93 33.27 27.08
N SER A 7 -5.42 33.09 25.86
CA SER A 7 -6.01 32.16 24.90
C SER A 7 -5.51 30.74 25.22
N SER A 8 -6.26 30.04 26.04
CA SER A 8 -6.17 28.59 26.16
C SER A 8 -6.75 27.95 24.90
N THR A 9 -5.90 27.57 23.96
CA THR A 9 -6.27 26.61 22.93
C THR A 9 -5.95 25.22 23.46
N ALA A 10 -6.97 24.49 23.90
CA ALA A 10 -6.85 23.06 24.16
C ALA A 10 -6.34 22.36 22.89
N PRO A 11 -5.47 21.34 23.00
CA PRO A 11 -5.05 20.57 21.83
C PRO A 11 -6.29 19.88 21.24
N VAL A 12 -6.57 20.18 19.97
CA VAL A 12 -7.53 19.41 19.18
C VAL A 12 -6.94 18.00 19.06
N GLU A 13 -7.59 17.01 19.66
CA GLU A 13 -7.26 15.60 19.40
C GLU A 13 -7.43 15.35 17.89
N GLU A 14 -6.32 15.21 17.17
CA GLU A 14 -6.36 14.76 15.78
C GLU A 14 -6.94 13.34 15.78
N LYS A 15 -8.15 13.19 15.22
CA LYS A 15 -8.81 11.89 15.09
C LYS A 15 -7.90 10.96 14.29
N LYS A 16 -7.49 9.84 14.92
CA LYS A 16 -6.63 8.82 14.31
C LYS A 16 -7.32 8.27 13.04
N PHE A 17 -6.56 8.13 11.95
CA PHE A 17 -7.06 7.51 10.74
C PHE A 17 -7.24 6.00 10.96
N GLU A 18 -8.47 5.50 10.79
CA GLU A 18 -8.81 4.09 11.05
C GLU A 18 -8.23 3.17 9.96
N GLN A 19 -7.70 2.01 10.38
CA GLN A 19 -7.15 1.01 9.46
C GLN A 19 -8.21 0.39 8.57
N PHE A 20 -9.44 0.20 9.08
CA PHE A 20 -10.56 -0.26 8.29
C PHE A 20 -11.71 0.74 8.46
N ASP A 21 -12.34 1.14 7.35
CA ASP A 21 -13.51 2.01 7.41
C ASP A 21 -14.45 1.74 6.22
N VAL A 22 -15.73 2.06 6.40
CA VAL A 22 -16.75 1.99 5.36
C VAL A 22 -17.01 3.40 4.83
N VAL A 23 -16.90 3.57 3.52
CA VAL A 23 -17.04 4.87 2.85
C VAL A 23 -18.10 4.82 1.76
N GLN A 24 -18.54 6.00 1.35
CA GLN A 24 -19.42 6.23 0.21
C GLN A 24 -18.59 6.71 -0.98
N ASP A 25 -19.16 6.82 -2.18
CA ASP A 25 -18.45 7.25 -3.40
C ASP A 25 -17.25 6.38 -3.79
N TYR A 26 -17.42 5.63 -4.88
CA TYR A 26 -16.42 4.76 -5.48
C TYR A 26 -16.06 5.20 -6.90
N SER A 27 -16.33 6.46 -7.24
CA SER A 27 -16.22 6.98 -8.61
C SER A 27 -14.79 6.91 -9.17
N ASP A 28 -13.79 7.10 -8.31
CA ASP A 28 -12.36 7.01 -8.67
C ASP A 28 -11.79 5.58 -8.62
N HIS A 29 -12.61 4.57 -8.30
CA HIS A 29 -12.17 3.18 -8.20
C HIS A 29 -11.98 2.56 -9.59
N HIS A 30 -10.89 1.83 -9.81
CA HIS A 30 -10.55 1.21 -11.10
C HIS A 30 -11.69 0.35 -11.67
N PHE A 31 -12.36 -0.41 -10.79
CA PHE A 31 -13.48 -1.30 -11.16
C PHE A 31 -14.86 -0.66 -11.03
N SER A 32 -14.96 0.68 -10.91
CA SER A 32 -16.24 1.38 -10.70
C SER A 32 -17.29 1.07 -11.78
N ASN A 33 -16.83 0.94 -13.04
CA ASN A 33 -17.67 0.64 -14.20
C ASN A 33 -18.13 -0.83 -14.31
N TYR A 34 -17.64 -1.73 -13.46
CA TYR A 34 -18.08 -3.12 -13.46
C TYR A 34 -19.52 -3.22 -12.93
N VAL A 35 -20.33 -4.09 -13.53
CA VAL A 35 -21.74 -4.25 -13.16
C VAL A 35 -21.83 -4.84 -11.74
N PRO A 36 -22.50 -4.17 -10.78
CA PRO A 36 -22.58 -4.66 -9.41
C PRO A 36 -23.29 -6.01 -9.33
N HIS A 37 -22.68 -6.99 -8.66
CA HIS A 37 -23.30 -8.31 -8.49
C HIS A 37 -24.58 -8.27 -7.63
N THR A 38 -24.63 -7.34 -6.69
CA THR A 38 -25.71 -7.18 -5.69
C THR A 38 -26.83 -6.23 -6.12
N ARG A 39 -26.84 -5.76 -7.38
CA ARG A 39 -27.85 -4.80 -7.87
C ARG A 39 -29.27 -5.27 -7.51
N GLY A 40 -29.99 -4.46 -6.74
CA GLY A 40 -31.36 -4.73 -6.28
C GLY A 40 -31.49 -5.40 -4.90
N MET A 41 -30.42 -5.45 -4.10
CA MET A 41 -30.46 -5.94 -2.71
C MET A 41 -30.26 -4.78 -1.72
N ASP A 42 -31.29 -4.45 -0.93
CA ASP A 42 -31.23 -3.55 0.26
C ASP A 42 -30.46 -4.22 1.44
N MET A 43 -29.32 -4.85 1.15
CA MET A 43 -28.56 -5.61 2.14
C MET A 43 -27.46 -4.79 2.82
N ILE A 44 -26.95 -3.74 2.20
CA ILE A 44 -25.81 -2.99 2.76
C ILE A 44 -26.24 -2.11 3.94
N THR A 45 -27.43 -1.50 3.89
CA THR A 45 -28.02 -0.76 5.03
C THR A 45 -28.27 -1.66 6.26
N LYS A 46 -28.60 -2.95 6.06
CA LYS A 46 -28.69 -3.96 7.13
C LYS A 46 -27.32 -4.45 7.63
N LEU A 47 -26.27 -4.27 6.84
CA LEU A 47 -24.90 -4.67 7.17
C LEU A 47 -24.21 -3.61 8.02
N LEU A 48 -24.34 -2.34 7.65
CA LEU A 48 -23.79 -1.20 8.39
C LEU A 48 -24.44 -1.05 9.76
N SER A 49 -25.74 -1.35 9.87
CA SER A 49 -26.43 -1.44 11.15
C SER A 49 -25.98 -2.63 12.02
N LYS A 50 -25.32 -3.66 11.46
CA LYS A 50 -24.79 -4.82 12.20
C LYS A 50 -23.30 -4.69 12.55
N LEU A 51 -22.54 -3.82 11.87
CA LEU A 51 -21.15 -3.53 12.23
C LEU A 51 -21.06 -2.76 13.57
N HIS A 52 -22.12 -2.03 13.96
CA HIS A 52 -22.31 -1.56 15.34
C HIS A 52 -23.22 -2.52 16.13
N ILE A 53 -22.64 -3.60 16.66
CA ILE A 53 -23.19 -4.50 17.71
C ILE A 53 -24.48 -5.27 17.35
N VAL A 54 -24.42 -6.61 17.40
CA VAL A 54 -25.17 -7.48 18.34
C VAL A 54 -24.76 -8.93 18.06
N ASN A 55 -24.20 -9.58 19.09
CA ASN A 55 -24.26 -11.03 19.27
C ASN A 55 -25.74 -11.45 19.26
N SER A 56 -26.31 -11.74 18.09
CA SER A 56 -27.61 -12.39 18.02
C SER A 56 -27.33 -13.88 17.91
N SER A 57 -27.37 -14.53 19.06
CA SER A 57 -27.62 -15.96 19.18
C SER A 57 -28.99 -16.28 18.59
N GLU A 58 -29.07 -16.52 17.29
CA GLU A 58 -30.31 -16.95 16.62
C GLU A 58 -30.11 -18.29 15.89
N LYS A 59 -30.67 -19.31 16.56
CA LYS A 59 -31.22 -20.58 16.08
C LYS A 59 -30.93 -20.98 14.62
N LYS A 60 -30.27 -22.14 14.48
CA LYS A 60 -30.22 -22.94 13.24
C LYS A 60 -31.65 -23.24 12.74
N HIS A 61 -32.11 -22.48 11.76
CA HIS A 61 -33.05 -22.98 10.76
C HIS A 61 -32.26 -23.13 9.46
N GLN A 62 -32.12 -24.36 8.99
CA GLN A 62 -31.55 -24.67 7.67
C GLN A 62 -32.54 -24.20 6.60
N GLN A 63 -32.49 -22.92 6.26
CA GLN A 63 -32.97 -22.44 4.97
C GLN A 63 -31.84 -22.62 3.96
N THR A 64 -32.12 -23.26 2.83
CA THR A 64 -31.19 -23.35 1.71
C THR A 64 -30.89 -21.95 1.20
N THR A 65 -29.74 -21.39 1.59
CA THR A 65 -29.29 -20.07 1.16
C THR A 65 -28.91 -20.12 -0.31
N GLY A 66 -29.52 -19.25 -1.14
CA GLY A 66 -29.21 -19.20 -2.57
C GLY A 66 -27.77 -18.75 -2.84
N PRO A 67 -27.21 -18.99 -4.05
CA PRO A 67 -25.82 -18.65 -4.38
C PRO A 67 -25.42 -17.20 -4.06
N LYS A 68 -26.32 -16.24 -4.33
CA LYS A 68 -26.11 -14.82 -3.99
C LYS A 68 -25.98 -14.55 -2.49
N GLN A 69 -26.69 -15.31 -1.65
CA GLN A 69 -26.61 -15.15 -0.19
C GLN A 69 -25.31 -15.72 0.36
N GLU A 70 -24.82 -16.83 -0.20
CA GLU A 70 -23.52 -17.38 0.20
C GLU A 70 -22.36 -16.47 -0.23
N TRP A 71 -22.42 -15.88 -1.42
CA TRP A 71 -21.47 -14.86 -1.86
C TRP A 71 -21.42 -13.68 -0.88
N VAL A 72 -22.59 -13.12 -0.52
CA VAL A 72 -22.67 -12.02 0.45
C VAL A 72 -22.07 -12.45 1.78
N ARG A 73 -22.43 -13.64 2.28
CA ARG A 73 -21.90 -14.18 3.55
C ARG A 73 -20.38 -14.31 3.49
N ARG A 74 -19.83 -14.75 2.37
CA ARG A 74 -18.38 -14.87 2.17
C ARG A 74 -17.69 -13.50 2.20
N ILE A 75 -18.19 -12.49 1.49
CA ILE A 75 -17.59 -11.14 1.52
C ILE A 75 -17.68 -10.53 2.93
N GLN A 76 -18.76 -10.76 3.66
CA GLN A 76 -18.87 -10.34 5.07
C GLN A 76 -17.80 -10.98 5.96
N GLN A 77 -17.42 -12.23 5.69
CA GLN A 77 -16.33 -12.89 6.41
C GLN A 77 -14.97 -12.25 6.09
N GLU A 78 -14.73 -11.89 4.83
CA GLU A 78 -13.52 -11.15 4.44
C GLU A 78 -13.44 -9.82 5.19
N TRP A 79 -14.51 -9.01 5.17
CA TRP A 79 -14.55 -7.70 5.83
C TRP A 79 -14.30 -7.80 7.34
N LYS A 80 -14.94 -8.77 8.01
CA LYS A 80 -14.71 -9.02 9.45
C LYS A 80 -13.28 -9.41 9.76
N SER A 81 -12.65 -10.21 8.89
CA SER A 81 -11.25 -10.59 9.08
C SER A 81 -10.33 -9.38 8.87
N LEU A 82 -10.60 -8.53 7.89
CA LEU A 82 -9.82 -7.32 7.65
C LEU A 82 -9.98 -6.30 8.79
N GLU A 83 -11.20 -6.01 9.23
CA GLU A 83 -11.47 -5.09 10.34
C GLU A 83 -10.71 -5.49 11.62
N LYS A 84 -10.58 -6.79 11.87
CA LYS A 84 -9.97 -7.32 13.09
C LYS A 84 -8.47 -7.60 12.99
N ASP A 85 -8.02 -8.17 11.87
CA ASP A 85 -6.74 -8.85 11.76
C ASP A 85 -5.77 -8.17 10.77
N LEU A 86 -6.06 -6.93 10.33
CA LEU A 86 -5.16 -6.15 9.47
C LEU A 86 -3.80 -5.89 10.16
N PRO A 87 -2.67 -6.23 9.52
CA PRO A 87 -1.34 -5.88 10.00
C PRO A 87 -1.12 -4.36 10.06
N GLU A 88 -0.12 -3.95 10.83
CA GLU A 88 0.36 -2.57 10.79
C GLU A 88 0.79 -2.18 9.38
N GLY A 89 0.47 -0.93 9.00
CA GLY A 89 0.83 -0.39 7.69
C GLY A 89 -0.09 -0.81 6.56
N ILE A 90 -1.16 -1.57 6.82
CA ILE A 90 -2.22 -1.84 5.83
C ILE A 90 -3.49 -1.12 6.27
N PHE A 91 -4.09 -0.38 5.34
CA PHE A 91 -5.36 0.33 5.54
C PHE A 91 -6.32 -0.03 4.40
N VAL A 92 -7.60 -0.12 4.71
CA VAL A 92 -8.65 -0.63 3.84
C VAL A 92 -9.87 0.27 3.91
N ARG A 93 -10.48 0.51 2.75
CA ARG A 93 -11.77 1.16 2.58
C ARG A 93 -12.69 0.23 1.79
N VAL A 94 -13.88 0.01 2.33
CA VAL A 94 -14.96 -0.73 1.65
C VAL A 94 -16.12 0.21 1.37
N TYR A 95 -16.94 -0.12 0.36
CA TYR A 95 -17.94 0.82 -0.15
C TYR A 95 -19.38 0.42 0.21
N GLU A 96 -20.13 1.37 0.76
CA GLU A 96 -21.53 1.18 1.20
C GLU A 96 -22.47 0.76 0.06
N GLU A 97 -22.21 1.13 -1.19
CA GLU A 97 -23.09 0.76 -2.31
C GLU A 97 -22.54 -0.40 -3.15
N ARG A 98 -21.27 -0.76 -2.93
CA ARG A 98 -20.49 -1.69 -3.75
C ARG A 98 -19.71 -2.65 -2.88
N MET A 99 -20.42 -3.62 -2.33
CA MET A 99 -19.83 -4.67 -1.49
C MET A 99 -18.77 -5.52 -2.22
N ASP A 100 -18.84 -5.54 -3.55
CA ASP A 100 -17.90 -6.17 -4.46
C ASP A 100 -16.59 -5.36 -4.66
N LEU A 101 -16.50 -4.14 -4.12
CA LEU A 101 -15.33 -3.28 -4.24
C LEU A 101 -14.65 -3.04 -2.88
N LEU A 102 -13.32 -2.90 -2.94
CA LEU A 102 -12.48 -2.56 -1.79
C LEU A 102 -11.22 -1.86 -2.31
N ARG A 103 -10.77 -0.82 -1.61
CA ARG A 103 -9.46 -0.21 -1.81
C ARG A 103 -8.55 -0.48 -0.61
N ALA A 104 -7.34 -0.94 -0.87
CA ALA A 104 -6.30 -1.12 0.13
C ALA A 104 -5.11 -0.20 -0.17
N VAL A 105 -4.41 0.23 0.89
CA VAL A 105 -3.09 0.86 0.79
C VAL A 105 -2.13 0.14 1.72
N ILE A 106 -0.93 -0.10 1.22
CA ILE A 106 0.16 -0.75 1.94
C ILE A 106 1.29 0.27 2.08
N VAL A 107 1.73 0.51 3.32
CA VAL A 107 2.91 1.29 3.63
C VAL A 107 4.15 0.45 3.34
N GLY A 108 5.09 0.98 2.57
CA GLY A 108 6.35 0.31 2.32
C GLY A 108 7.18 0.14 3.61
N SER A 109 7.63 -1.08 3.86
CA SER A 109 8.34 -1.44 5.08
C SER A 109 9.74 -0.82 5.14
N SER A 110 10.19 -0.51 6.37
CA SER A 110 11.61 -0.21 6.63
C SER A 110 12.48 -1.37 6.14
N GLY A 111 13.72 -1.09 5.74
CA GLY A 111 14.61 -2.13 5.22
C GLY A 111 14.44 -2.43 3.72
N THR A 112 13.51 -1.74 3.04
CA THR A 112 13.18 -1.99 1.63
C THR A 112 13.32 -0.72 0.80
N PRO A 113 13.52 -0.79 -0.54
CA PRO A 113 13.51 0.39 -1.40
C PRO A 113 12.12 1.07 -1.49
N TYR A 114 11.09 0.51 -0.86
CA TYR A 114 9.72 1.04 -0.80
C TYR A 114 9.45 1.88 0.44
N HIS A 115 10.40 1.95 1.38
CA HIS A 115 10.16 2.40 2.74
C HIS A 115 9.41 3.74 2.83
N ASP A 116 8.44 3.80 3.74
CA ASP A 116 7.58 4.96 4.00
C ASP A 116 6.73 5.43 2.79
N GLY A 117 6.75 4.73 1.64
CA GLY A 117 5.85 4.97 0.52
C GLY A 117 4.44 4.44 0.78
N LEU A 118 3.44 4.96 0.04
CA LEU A 118 2.05 4.50 0.08
C LEU A 118 1.67 3.88 -1.27
N PHE A 119 1.35 2.58 -1.28
CA PHE A 119 1.04 1.81 -2.48
C PHE A 119 -0.43 1.37 -2.48
N PHE A 120 -1.22 1.86 -3.44
CA PHE A 120 -2.68 1.67 -3.48
C PHE A 120 -3.09 0.54 -4.42
N PHE A 121 -4.08 -0.22 -4.00
CA PHE A 121 -4.62 -1.38 -4.70
C PHE A 121 -6.15 -1.33 -4.69
N ASP A 122 -6.75 -1.31 -5.87
CA ASP A 122 -8.19 -1.49 -6.05
C ASP A 122 -8.48 -2.97 -6.21
N VAL A 123 -9.52 -3.45 -5.53
CA VAL A 123 -9.90 -4.85 -5.45
C VAL A 123 -11.35 -5.01 -5.88
N TYR A 124 -11.61 -6.02 -6.70
CA TYR A 124 -12.95 -6.41 -7.12
C TYR A 124 -13.20 -7.89 -6.85
N PHE A 125 -14.29 -8.19 -6.15
CA PHE A 125 -14.77 -9.55 -5.92
C PHE A 125 -15.74 -9.96 -7.03
N PRO A 126 -15.37 -10.90 -7.93
CA PRO A 126 -16.26 -11.34 -8.99
C PRO A 126 -17.49 -12.08 -8.46
N SER A 127 -18.51 -12.22 -9.29
CA SER A 127 -19.78 -12.90 -8.95
C SER A 127 -19.63 -14.37 -8.56
N ASN A 128 -18.52 -15.00 -8.96
CA ASN A 128 -18.17 -16.37 -8.62
C ASN A 128 -17.07 -16.46 -7.55
N TYR A 129 -16.80 -15.37 -6.82
CA TYR A 129 -15.99 -15.45 -5.61
C TYR A 129 -16.70 -16.31 -4.56
N PRO A 130 -16.02 -17.22 -3.84
CA PRO A 130 -14.58 -17.42 -3.79
C PRO A 130 -14.06 -18.53 -4.72
N ASP A 131 -14.86 -19.07 -5.64
CA ASP A 131 -14.38 -20.10 -6.58
C ASP A 131 -13.23 -19.58 -7.45
N ASN A 132 -13.29 -18.28 -7.81
CA ASN A 132 -12.18 -17.55 -8.40
C ASN A 132 -11.58 -16.52 -7.41
N PRO A 133 -10.28 -16.19 -7.55
CA PRO A 133 -9.64 -15.14 -6.76
C PRO A 133 -10.25 -13.76 -7.04
N PRO A 134 -10.02 -12.78 -6.15
CA PRO A 134 -10.38 -11.40 -6.44
C PRO A 134 -9.50 -10.84 -7.56
N LEU A 135 -9.99 -9.83 -8.27
CA LEU A 135 -9.17 -9.04 -9.19
C LEU A 135 -8.51 -7.90 -8.42
N VAL A 136 -7.23 -7.64 -8.68
CA VAL A 136 -6.46 -6.59 -8.02
C VAL A 136 -5.78 -5.70 -9.06
N HIS A 137 -5.89 -4.39 -8.88
CA HIS A 137 -5.26 -3.38 -9.72
C HIS A 137 -4.40 -2.45 -8.87
N TYR A 138 -3.11 -2.38 -9.16
CA TYR A 138 -2.16 -1.47 -8.54
C TYR A 138 -2.21 -0.09 -9.19
N HIS A 139 -2.25 0.97 -8.37
CA HIS A 139 -2.14 2.35 -8.84
C HIS A 139 -0.71 2.67 -9.26
N ALA A 140 -0.36 2.26 -10.49
CA ALA A 140 1.02 2.27 -10.94
C ALA A 140 1.56 3.64 -11.34
N HIS A 141 0.69 4.58 -11.71
CA HIS A 141 1.07 5.88 -12.27
C HIS A 141 2.09 5.79 -13.44
N GLY A 142 2.05 4.69 -14.20
CA GLY A 142 3.00 4.40 -15.28
C GLY A 142 4.41 4.01 -14.80
N LEU A 143 4.59 3.67 -13.52
CA LEU A 143 5.87 3.29 -12.92
C LEU A 143 5.98 1.78 -12.75
N ARG A 144 7.09 1.20 -13.21
CA ARG A 144 7.42 -0.22 -13.06
C ARG A 144 8.27 -0.44 -11.79
N LEU A 145 7.61 -0.46 -10.64
CA LEU A 145 8.28 -0.51 -9.32
C LEU A 145 8.87 -1.87 -8.95
N ASN A 146 8.25 -2.95 -9.42
CA ASN A 146 8.58 -4.32 -9.07
C ASN A 146 8.30 -5.24 -10.27
N PRO A 147 9.01 -6.37 -10.45
CA PRO A 147 8.69 -7.34 -11.50
C PRO A 147 7.25 -7.86 -11.46
N ASN A 148 6.64 -7.92 -10.27
CA ASN A 148 5.26 -8.32 -10.06
C ASN A 148 4.24 -7.16 -10.06
N LEU A 149 4.67 -5.89 -10.11
CA LEU A 149 3.80 -4.70 -10.17
C LEU A 149 4.04 -3.96 -11.48
N TYR A 150 3.15 -4.14 -12.45
CA TYR A 150 3.29 -3.62 -13.80
C TYR A 150 2.96 -2.13 -13.83
N ASP A 151 3.57 -1.41 -14.77
CA ASP A 151 3.27 0.00 -15.07
C ASP A 151 1.81 0.23 -15.52
N THR A 152 1.16 -0.83 -16.03
CA THR A 152 -0.27 -0.89 -16.35
C THR A 152 -1.17 -1.12 -15.13
N GLY A 153 -0.59 -1.39 -13.95
CA GLY A 153 -1.31 -1.73 -12.72
C GLY A 153 -1.63 -3.22 -12.56
N LYS A 154 -1.19 -4.09 -13.46
CA LYS A 154 -1.31 -5.55 -13.25
C LYS A 154 -0.47 -6.01 -12.05
N VAL A 155 -1.07 -6.81 -11.17
CA VAL A 155 -0.40 -7.47 -10.04
C VAL A 155 -0.21 -8.95 -10.33
N CYS A 156 1.02 -9.43 -10.22
CA CYS A 156 1.38 -10.84 -10.39
C CYS A 156 1.55 -11.51 -9.03
N LEU A 157 0.67 -12.46 -8.73
CA LEU A 157 0.73 -13.26 -7.52
C LEU A 157 0.06 -14.62 -7.79
N SER A 158 0.64 -15.70 -7.30
CA SER A 158 0.10 -17.06 -7.47
C SER A 158 -1.29 -17.21 -6.85
N LEU A 159 -1.53 -16.56 -5.69
CA LEU A 159 -2.84 -16.45 -5.05
C LEU A 159 -3.88 -15.71 -5.91
N LEU A 160 -3.47 -14.93 -6.91
CA LEU A 160 -4.36 -14.25 -7.85
C LEU A 160 -4.47 -14.99 -9.19
N GLY A 161 -3.77 -16.12 -9.35
CA GLY A 161 -3.70 -16.85 -10.62
C GLY A 161 -3.01 -16.06 -11.74
N THR A 162 -2.25 -15.01 -11.40
CA THR A 162 -1.54 -14.14 -12.35
C THR A 162 -0.03 -14.39 -12.36
N TRP A 163 0.42 -15.38 -11.59
CA TRP A 163 1.78 -15.90 -11.54
C TRP A 163 1.76 -17.40 -11.30
N ASP A 164 2.84 -18.08 -11.69
CA ASP A 164 2.98 -19.50 -11.41
C ASP A 164 3.15 -19.76 -9.92
N GLY A 165 2.68 -20.91 -9.47
CA GLY A 165 2.80 -21.35 -8.09
C GLY A 165 2.36 -22.79 -7.95
N TYR A 166 2.62 -23.40 -6.81
CA TYR A 166 2.37 -24.82 -6.56
C TYR A 166 1.56 -25.06 -5.30
N GLY A 167 0.70 -26.07 -5.32
CA GLY A 167 -0.04 -26.52 -4.14
C GLY A 167 -0.79 -25.38 -3.42
N CYS A 168 -0.37 -25.09 -2.18
CA CYS A 168 -0.98 -24.09 -1.31
C CYS A 168 -0.68 -22.63 -1.68
N GLU A 169 0.20 -22.38 -2.65
CA GLU A 169 0.47 -21.02 -3.16
C GLU A 169 -0.61 -20.52 -4.11
N ARG A 170 -1.38 -21.43 -4.72
CA ARG A 170 -2.50 -21.06 -5.60
C ARG A 170 -3.75 -20.74 -4.79
N TRP A 171 -4.62 -19.92 -5.38
CA TRP A 171 -5.93 -19.64 -4.82
C TRP A 171 -6.69 -20.93 -4.50
N ASN A 172 -7.21 -21.01 -3.27
CA ASN A 172 -8.07 -22.07 -2.81
C ASN A 172 -9.39 -21.46 -2.33
N SER A 173 -10.51 -21.84 -2.95
CA SER A 173 -11.81 -21.23 -2.67
C SER A 173 -12.30 -21.42 -1.23
N GLU A 174 -11.85 -22.47 -0.54
CA GLU A 174 -12.24 -22.77 0.84
C GLU A 174 -11.36 -22.07 1.88
N ARG A 175 -10.09 -21.81 1.56
CA ARG A 175 -9.07 -21.41 2.55
C ARG A 175 -8.42 -20.06 2.29
N SER A 176 -8.33 -19.64 1.03
CA SER A 176 -7.64 -18.40 0.68
C SER A 176 -8.48 -17.20 1.07
N THR A 177 -7.85 -16.12 1.54
CA THR A 177 -8.52 -14.87 1.94
C THR A 177 -7.89 -13.66 1.27
N LEU A 178 -8.60 -12.54 1.24
CA LEU A 178 -8.02 -11.27 0.77
C LEU A 178 -6.90 -10.80 1.70
N LEU A 179 -7.00 -11.06 3.01
CA LEU A 179 -5.94 -10.75 3.96
C LEU A 179 -4.61 -11.43 3.57
N GLN A 180 -4.64 -12.70 3.17
CA GLN A 180 -3.45 -13.40 2.69
C GLN A 180 -2.86 -12.73 1.44
N VAL A 181 -3.69 -12.30 0.49
CA VAL A 181 -3.23 -11.55 -0.69
C VAL A 181 -2.52 -10.26 -0.28
N LEU A 182 -3.10 -9.46 0.61
CA LEU A 182 -2.50 -8.19 1.06
C LEU A 182 -1.19 -8.41 1.82
N VAL A 183 -1.14 -9.41 2.71
CA VAL A 183 0.09 -9.77 3.44
C VAL A 183 1.16 -10.31 2.48
N SER A 184 0.79 -11.10 1.47
CA SER A 184 1.73 -11.54 0.44
C SER A 184 2.29 -10.36 -0.35
N ILE A 185 1.47 -9.39 -0.76
CA ILE A 185 1.98 -8.19 -1.43
C ILE A 185 2.97 -7.45 -0.51
N GLN A 186 2.63 -7.24 0.76
CA GLN A 186 3.52 -6.58 1.71
C GLN A 186 4.84 -7.34 1.93
N GLY A 187 4.77 -8.65 2.11
CA GLY A 187 5.92 -9.46 2.54
C GLY A 187 6.81 -9.98 1.41
N ILE A 188 6.23 -10.39 0.28
CA ILE A 188 6.97 -11.03 -0.82
C ILE A 188 7.06 -10.18 -2.07
N VAL A 189 6.17 -9.20 -2.28
CA VAL A 189 6.29 -8.28 -3.42
C VAL A 189 7.10 -7.04 -3.02
N LEU A 190 6.70 -6.34 -1.96
CA LEU A 190 7.34 -5.12 -1.47
C LEU A 190 8.54 -5.42 -0.53
N ASN A 191 9.43 -6.33 -0.95
CA ASN A 191 10.55 -6.82 -0.13
C ASN A 191 11.86 -6.04 -0.34
N ALA A 192 12.94 -6.43 0.35
CA ALA A 192 14.24 -5.73 0.33
C ALA A 192 15.09 -5.97 -0.94
N GLN A 193 14.80 -7.03 -1.71
CA GLN A 193 15.53 -7.45 -2.91
C GLN A 193 14.56 -7.73 -4.08
N PRO A 194 13.75 -6.74 -4.51
CA PRO A 194 12.71 -6.94 -5.51
C PRO A 194 13.21 -7.38 -6.88
N TYR A 195 14.51 -7.21 -7.20
CA TYR A 195 15.10 -7.78 -8.40
C TYR A 195 14.94 -9.30 -8.47
N LEU A 196 15.03 -10.00 -7.33
CA LEU A 196 14.92 -11.45 -7.25
C LEU A 196 13.50 -11.98 -7.45
N ASN A 197 12.51 -11.08 -7.54
CA ASN A 197 11.14 -11.46 -7.90
C ASN A 197 10.99 -11.79 -9.40
N GLN A 198 12.05 -11.67 -10.19
CA GLN A 198 12.06 -12.06 -11.60
C GLN A 198 12.03 -13.59 -11.76
N PRO A 199 11.41 -14.11 -12.83
CA PRO A 199 11.21 -15.55 -13.02
C PRO A 199 12.48 -16.33 -13.42
N LEU A 200 13.69 -15.75 -13.27
CA LEU A 200 14.91 -16.21 -13.96
C LEU A 200 16.01 -16.81 -13.08
N TYR A 201 15.71 -17.27 -11.86
CA TYR A 201 16.67 -18.04 -11.08
C TYR A 201 16.17 -19.48 -10.90
N ASP A 202 16.38 -20.27 -11.96
CA ASP A 202 16.36 -21.74 -11.88
C ASP A 202 17.68 -22.18 -11.21
N ASP A 203 17.63 -23.20 -10.35
CA ASP A 203 18.71 -23.68 -9.47
C ASP A 203 19.96 -24.20 -10.23
N SER A 204 20.65 -23.36 -11.00
CA SER A 204 21.95 -23.72 -11.57
C SER A 204 23.04 -23.57 -10.51
N GLU A 205 23.65 -24.69 -10.13
CA GLU A 205 24.78 -24.80 -9.20
C GLU A 205 25.83 -23.69 -9.42
N ASP A 206 26.08 -22.88 -8.37
CA ASP A 206 26.82 -21.63 -8.46
C ASP A 206 28.32 -21.75 -8.07
N ASP A 207 29.19 -21.33 -8.99
CA ASP A 207 30.56 -20.85 -8.74
C ASP A 207 30.43 -19.36 -8.35
N GLY A 208 30.61 -19.00 -7.07
CA GLY A 208 30.24 -17.72 -6.41
C GLY A 208 30.67 -16.36 -7.02
N LEU A 209 31.18 -16.33 -8.25
CA LEU A 209 31.20 -15.15 -9.12
C LEU A 209 29.79 -14.71 -9.54
N VAL A 210 28.83 -15.63 -9.76
CA VAL A 210 27.45 -15.27 -10.17
C VAL A 210 26.75 -14.51 -9.04
N ASP A 211 26.87 -14.95 -7.79
CA ASP A 211 26.30 -14.26 -6.61
C ASP A 211 26.72 -12.79 -6.51
N SER A 212 28.01 -12.48 -6.74
CA SER A 212 28.51 -11.11 -6.66
C SER A 212 27.92 -10.17 -7.72
N PHE A 213 27.70 -10.69 -8.93
CA PHE A 213 27.12 -9.94 -10.04
C PHE A 213 25.62 -9.72 -9.83
N VAL A 214 24.89 -10.76 -9.42
CA VAL A 214 23.47 -10.68 -9.08
C VAL A 214 23.22 -9.69 -7.94
N LYS A 215 24.10 -9.69 -6.93
CA LYS A 215 24.05 -8.72 -5.84
C LYS A 215 24.19 -7.28 -6.35
N GLN A 216 25.12 -7.02 -7.27
CA GLN A 216 25.30 -5.68 -7.83
C GLN A 216 24.05 -5.23 -8.61
N ILE A 217 23.48 -6.09 -9.46
CA ILE A 217 22.25 -5.76 -10.19
C ILE A 217 21.08 -5.50 -9.24
N SER A 218 20.95 -6.30 -8.18
CA SER A 218 19.90 -6.12 -7.17
C SER A 218 20.01 -4.76 -6.47
N LEU A 219 21.22 -4.30 -6.17
CA LEU A 219 21.46 -2.98 -5.60
C LEU A 219 21.07 -1.84 -6.56
N GLU A 220 21.44 -1.94 -7.84
CA GLU A 220 21.05 -0.96 -8.88
C GLU A 220 19.53 -0.96 -9.13
N TYR A 221 18.89 -2.12 -9.03
CA TYR A 221 17.44 -2.23 -9.09
C TYR A 221 16.78 -1.52 -7.89
N ASN A 222 17.33 -1.67 -6.68
CA ASN A 222 16.84 -0.96 -5.49
C ASN A 222 16.93 0.57 -5.66
N GLU A 223 18.01 1.08 -6.24
CA GLU A 223 18.14 2.51 -6.59
C GLU A 223 16.98 2.98 -7.48
N SER A 224 16.71 2.25 -8.55
CA SER A 224 15.62 2.54 -9.49
C SER A 224 14.24 2.47 -8.81
N THR A 225 13.99 1.42 -8.03
CA THR A 225 12.75 1.24 -7.27
C THR A 225 12.53 2.37 -6.27
N PHE A 226 13.58 2.85 -5.60
CA PHE A 226 13.45 3.96 -4.66
C PHE A 226 13.15 5.28 -5.35
N LEU A 227 13.76 5.55 -6.51
CA LEU A 227 13.42 6.73 -7.33
C LEU A 227 11.95 6.70 -7.77
N PHE A 228 11.44 5.54 -8.19
CA PHE A 228 10.03 5.39 -8.52
C PHE A 228 9.14 5.48 -7.29
N SER A 229 9.58 5.04 -6.12
CA SER A 229 8.83 5.19 -4.87
C SER A 229 8.71 6.67 -4.50
N CYS A 230 9.79 7.45 -4.63
CA CYS A 230 9.77 8.90 -4.48
C CYS A 230 8.79 9.57 -5.47
N GLN A 231 8.79 9.12 -6.73
CA GLN A 231 7.87 9.64 -7.74
C GLN A 231 6.41 9.31 -7.42
N ALA A 232 6.12 8.08 -6.98
CA ALA A 232 4.79 7.66 -6.55
C ALA A 232 4.30 8.48 -5.36
N MET A 233 5.16 8.75 -4.36
CA MET A 233 4.83 9.65 -3.24
C MET A 233 4.40 11.03 -3.75
N LEU A 234 5.14 11.65 -4.67
CA LEU A 234 4.79 12.95 -5.26
C LEU A 234 3.42 12.93 -5.95
N TYR A 235 3.13 11.88 -6.72
CA TYR A 235 1.83 11.73 -7.36
C TYR A 235 0.69 11.58 -6.35
N THR A 236 0.88 10.72 -5.36
CA THR A 236 -0.10 10.49 -4.28
C THR A 236 -0.35 11.75 -3.45
N ILE A 237 0.67 12.54 -3.14
CA ILE A 237 0.50 13.79 -2.38
C ILE A 237 -0.33 14.81 -3.18
N ARG A 238 -0.08 14.91 -4.49
CA ARG A 238 -0.76 15.86 -5.37
C ARG A 238 -2.19 15.44 -5.71
N GLN A 239 -2.42 14.15 -5.81
CA GLN A 239 -3.72 13.56 -6.14
C GLN A 239 -3.95 12.32 -5.27
N PRO A 240 -4.28 12.51 -3.97
CA PRO A 240 -4.59 11.41 -3.09
C PRO A 240 -5.84 10.68 -3.59
N PRO A 241 -5.86 9.33 -3.56
CA PRO A 241 -7.08 8.57 -3.84
C PRO A 241 -8.20 8.95 -2.87
N GLN A 242 -9.45 8.91 -3.34
CA GLN A 242 -10.62 9.26 -2.52
C GLN A 242 -10.64 8.44 -1.23
N HIS A 243 -10.99 9.12 -0.13
CA HIS A 243 -11.08 8.59 1.25
C HIS A 243 -9.74 8.26 1.92
N PHE A 244 -8.63 8.58 1.27
CA PHE A 244 -7.28 8.44 1.81
C PHE A 244 -6.54 9.77 1.95
N GLU A 245 -7.18 10.90 1.67
CA GLU A 245 -6.58 12.24 1.76
C GLU A 245 -6.02 12.51 3.16
N GLY A 246 -6.79 12.13 4.19
CA GLY A 246 -6.37 12.25 5.59
C GLY A 246 -5.16 11.36 5.94
N LEU A 247 -5.11 10.13 5.42
CA LEU A 247 -3.97 9.24 5.61
C LEU A 247 -2.74 9.79 4.90
N VAL A 248 -2.85 10.16 3.63
CA VAL A 248 -1.75 10.71 2.84
C VAL A 248 -1.16 11.94 3.52
N ALA A 249 -2.01 12.89 3.92
CA ALA A 249 -1.57 14.12 4.57
C ALA A 249 -0.88 13.83 5.92
N SER A 250 -1.51 13.04 6.80
CA SER A 250 -0.93 12.75 8.13
C SER A 250 0.34 11.88 8.05
N HIS A 251 0.36 10.89 7.16
CA HIS A 251 1.50 10.01 6.95
C HIS A 251 2.72 10.78 6.48
N PHE A 252 2.60 11.59 5.41
CA PHE A 252 3.75 12.33 4.90
C PHE A 252 4.13 13.53 5.77
N ARG A 253 3.19 14.11 6.54
CA ARG A 253 3.53 15.06 7.61
C ARG A 253 4.43 14.41 8.67
N GLY A 254 4.09 13.21 9.14
CA GLY A 254 4.84 12.50 10.16
C GLY A 254 6.14 11.85 9.66
N ARG A 255 6.18 11.41 8.40
CA ARG A 255 7.30 10.66 7.82
C ARG A 255 8.22 11.49 6.92
N GLY A 256 7.81 12.69 6.50
CA GLY A 256 8.55 13.51 5.53
C GLY A 256 10.00 13.74 5.94
N ARG A 257 10.27 14.07 7.22
CA ARG A 257 11.63 14.23 7.74
C ARG A 257 12.48 12.98 7.55
N ARG A 258 11.93 11.81 7.90
CA ARG A 258 12.63 10.52 7.81
C ARG A 258 12.94 10.17 6.36
N ILE A 259 11.99 10.38 5.45
CA ILE A 259 12.18 10.14 4.01
C ILE A 259 13.31 11.02 3.47
N LEU A 260 13.31 12.32 3.78
CA LEU A 260 14.35 13.25 3.34
C LEU A 260 15.73 12.91 3.92
N LEU A 261 15.80 12.45 5.17
CA LEU A 261 17.04 11.99 5.79
C LEU A 261 17.58 10.72 5.10
N ALA A 262 16.70 9.78 4.72
CA ALA A 262 17.09 8.61 3.93
C ALA A 262 17.66 9.02 2.57
N CYS A 263 16.99 9.94 1.85
CA CYS A 263 17.51 10.48 0.59
C CYS A 263 18.92 11.08 0.76
N LYS A 264 19.16 11.85 1.83
CA LYS A 264 20.51 12.39 2.12
C LYS A 264 21.53 11.30 2.38
N ALA A 265 21.20 10.32 3.22
CA ALA A 265 22.09 9.20 3.49
C ALA A 265 22.46 8.45 2.20
N TYR A 266 21.49 8.21 1.30
CA TYR A 266 21.75 7.57 0.02
C TYR A 266 22.62 8.43 -0.91
N MET A 267 22.43 9.75 -0.90
CA MET A 267 23.33 10.68 -1.62
C MET A 267 24.76 10.72 -1.04
N GLU A 268 24.93 10.34 0.23
CA GLU A 268 26.21 10.27 0.94
C GLU A 268 26.86 8.87 0.89
N GLY A 269 26.23 7.92 0.18
CA GLY A 269 26.79 6.59 -0.07
C GLY A 269 26.19 5.47 0.76
N ALA A 270 25.12 5.69 1.53
CA ALA A 270 24.39 4.59 2.15
C ALA A 270 23.63 3.78 1.09
N THR A 271 23.58 2.46 1.28
CA THR A 271 22.78 1.57 0.41
C THR A 271 21.29 1.83 0.59
N VAL A 272 20.55 1.88 -0.52
CA VAL A 272 19.07 1.99 -0.52
C VAL A 272 18.44 0.83 0.23
N GLY A 273 17.49 1.12 1.11
CA GLY A 273 16.84 0.14 1.98
C GLY A 273 17.66 -0.24 3.23
N SER A 274 18.79 0.42 3.52
CA SER A 274 19.49 0.21 4.79
C SER A 274 18.67 0.70 5.99
N GLU A 275 18.59 -0.12 7.05
CA GLU A 275 17.83 0.21 8.28
C GLU A 275 18.49 1.32 9.12
N THR A 276 19.81 1.45 9.01
CA THR A 276 20.58 2.50 9.69
C THR A 276 21.05 3.52 8.66
N LEU A 277 20.82 4.80 8.94
CA LEU A 277 21.32 5.92 8.12
C LEU A 277 22.87 6.03 8.16
N SER A 278 23.52 5.23 9.02
CA SER A 278 24.97 5.02 9.10
C SER A 278 25.43 3.71 8.43
N GLY A 279 24.60 3.15 7.55
CA GLY A 279 24.75 1.82 6.99
C GLY A 279 26.02 1.59 6.16
N VAL A 280 26.19 0.35 5.71
CA VAL A 280 27.29 -0.09 4.84
C VAL A 280 27.46 0.91 3.69
N LYS A 281 28.69 1.42 3.51
CA LYS A 281 29.02 2.29 2.38
C LYS A 281 28.88 1.50 1.08
N GLY A 282 27.85 1.83 0.30
CA GLY A 282 27.74 1.45 -1.10
C GLY A 282 28.50 2.41 -2.01
N SER A 283 28.46 2.14 -3.31
CA SER A 283 28.86 3.09 -4.37
C SER A 283 27.65 3.37 -5.24
N PRO A 284 26.81 4.36 -4.87
CA PRO A 284 25.60 4.65 -5.64
C PRO A 284 25.93 5.10 -7.06
N SER A 285 25.09 4.72 -8.02
CA SER A 285 25.34 5.10 -9.42
C SER A 285 25.23 6.63 -9.62
N PRO A 286 26.05 7.24 -10.50
CA PRO A 286 25.98 8.68 -10.77
C PRO A 286 24.59 9.15 -11.25
N ASP A 287 23.91 8.33 -12.07
CA ASP A 287 22.57 8.61 -12.59
C ASP A 287 21.52 8.58 -11.48
N PHE A 288 21.63 7.63 -10.54
CA PHE A 288 20.80 7.60 -9.35
C PHE A 288 20.99 8.86 -8.51
N LEU A 289 22.23 9.28 -8.24
CA LEU A 289 22.53 10.47 -7.45
C LEU A 289 21.94 11.74 -8.08
N SER A 290 22.07 11.90 -9.39
CA SER A 290 21.50 13.04 -10.14
C SER A 290 19.98 13.05 -10.06
N SER A 291 19.34 11.90 -10.30
CA SER A 291 17.89 11.74 -10.26
C SER A 291 17.32 11.94 -8.85
N LEU A 292 18.00 11.40 -7.84
CA LEU A 292 17.58 11.51 -6.44
C LEU A 292 17.63 12.96 -5.96
N ARG A 293 18.63 13.76 -6.35
CA ARG A 293 18.67 15.21 -6.05
C ARG A 293 17.44 15.93 -6.59
N CYS A 294 17.06 15.65 -7.84
CA CYS A 294 15.86 16.25 -8.45
C CYS A 294 14.57 15.88 -7.70
N ARG A 295 14.46 14.62 -7.25
CA ARG A 295 13.30 14.17 -6.46
C ARG A 295 13.32 14.70 -5.03
N PHE A 296 14.50 14.83 -4.43
CA PHE A 296 14.68 15.40 -3.09
C PHE A 296 14.09 16.80 -3.01
N ASP A 297 14.42 17.69 -3.96
CA ASP A 297 13.94 19.08 -3.96
C ASP A 297 12.41 19.13 -4.09
N SER A 298 11.83 18.28 -4.94
CA SER A 298 10.38 18.17 -5.12
C SER A 298 9.71 17.65 -3.84
N LEU A 299 10.24 16.58 -3.23
CA LEU A 299 9.71 16.02 -1.99
C LEU A 299 9.80 17.01 -0.83
N LEU A 300 10.92 17.72 -0.72
CA LEU A 300 11.13 18.74 0.31
C LEU A 300 10.07 19.84 0.21
N ALA A 301 9.75 20.30 -1.00
CA ALA A 301 8.72 21.29 -1.22
C ALA A 301 7.33 20.78 -0.81
N GLU A 302 6.93 19.59 -1.28
CA GLU A 302 5.63 18.99 -0.97
C GLU A 302 5.47 18.65 0.52
N PHE A 303 6.48 18.05 1.16
CA PHE A 303 6.45 17.70 2.58
C PHE A 303 6.39 18.95 3.47
N LYS A 304 7.15 20.00 3.13
CA LYS A 304 7.07 21.29 3.83
C LYS A 304 5.68 21.90 3.69
N ALA A 305 5.10 21.88 2.49
CA ALA A 305 3.74 22.36 2.26
C ALA A 305 2.68 21.56 3.05
N GLY A 306 2.89 20.25 3.21
CA GLY A 306 2.07 19.35 4.03
C GLY A 306 2.28 19.47 5.56
N GLY A 307 3.23 20.31 6.00
CA GLY A 307 3.52 20.58 7.41
C GLY A 307 4.51 19.62 8.07
N ALA A 308 5.29 18.87 7.28
CA ALA A 308 6.36 18.03 7.83
C ALA A 308 7.52 18.89 8.37
N ASP A 309 8.14 18.45 9.47
CA ASP A 309 9.37 19.08 9.98
C ASP A 309 10.54 18.85 9.00
N CYS A 310 10.95 19.92 8.33
CA CYS A 310 12.06 19.91 7.39
C CYS A 310 13.24 20.78 7.87
N GLU A 311 13.30 21.13 9.16
CA GLU A 311 14.35 21.99 9.70
C GLU A 311 15.75 21.33 9.56
N GLY A 312 16.74 22.13 9.13
CA GLY A 312 18.09 21.65 8.82
C GLY A 312 18.23 20.88 7.50
N LEU A 313 17.14 20.68 6.76
CA LEU A 313 17.12 20.02 5.46
C LEU A 313 16.98 21.00 4.28
N LEU A 314 16.58 22.24 4.56
CA LEU A 314 16.45 23.29 3.57
C LEU A 314 17.82 23.73 3.03
N PRO A 315 17.93 24.06 1.73
CA PRO A 315 19.12 24.70 1.22
C PRO A 315 19.36 26.01 1.98
N VAL A 316 20.58 26.18 2.49
CA VAL A 316 20.99 27.44 3.14
C VAL A 316 20.92 28.52 2.08
N ALA A 317 20.11 29.56 2.28
CA ALA A 317 20.08 30.70 1.38
C ALA A 317 21.51 31.24 1.22
N PRO A 318 21.97 31.55 -0.01
CA PRO A 318 23.30 32.10 -0.20
C PRO A 318 23.45 33.34 0.67
N ARG A 319 24.49 33.38 1.51
CA ARG A 319 24.81 34.55 2.32
C ARG A 319 25.03 35.72 1.36
N GLN A 320 24.21 36.75 1.49
CA GLN A 320 24.39 38.03 0.80
C GLN A 320 25.68 38.70 1.26
#